data_AF-A0A931V6B9-F1
#
_entry.id   AF-A0A931V6B9-F1
#
_cell.length_a   1.000
_cell.length_b   1.000
_cell.length_c   1.000
_cell.angle_alpha   90.00
_cell.angle_beta   90.00
_cell.angle_gamma   90.00
#
_symmetry.space_group_name_H-M   'P 1'
#
loop_
_entity.id
_entity.type
_entity.pdbx_description
1 polymer ?
#
loop_
_entity_poly.entity_id
_entity_poly.type
_entity_poly.pdbx_seq_one_letter_code
_entity_poly.pdbx_strand_id
1 'polypeptide(L)'
;MTRPQASFAAFVLASAAVAACERDAPPEQPAMLFDSRVPLDPELERLKKVGDDPSRALHPASAVDLARLLEPGKRYEFVVMPNGAMNVAPKSVEAAANFWTHPILANGGAVKSAGHLRIERSGDALAKVTIDAESTTYCPLPESVRASIAALVAMNVKSDVIRVEGRTADCWKGVGPGASAAPAALATGARGYGPIMLEVARRFEVLGRAHAAGRGDLALYELEELEESFADDLPHARLPPLPEGAQLGPFIDAMNKAQVPELRKALQGKDPKAIAASFEAMAGVCNGCHTASGRAFIEVPTVPGEGVPKLDPKPDAKVDPKGDAGPAPKK
;
A
#
# COMPACT_ATOMS: atom_id res chain seq x y z
N MET A 1 -79.68 30.55 10.23
CA MET A 1 -78.67 29.49 9.99
C MET A 1 -77.43 30.17 9.45
N THR A 2 -76.51 30.54 10.34
CA THR A 2 -75.25 31.23 10.01
C THR A 2 -74.20 30.73 11.01
N ARG A 3 -73.17 30.04 10.51
CA ARG A 3 -71.96 29.68 11.27
C ARG A 3 -70.78 30.44 10.67
N PRO A 4 -69.89 31.03 11.48
CA PRO A 4 -68.76 31.79 10.98
C PRO A 4 -67.57 30.87 10.64
N GLN A 5 -66.78 31.34 9.67
CA GLN A 5 -65.56 30.75 9.16
C GLN A 5 -64.43 30.84 10.21
N ALA A 6 -63.66 29.76 10.35
CA ALA A 6 -62.40 29.76 11.08
C ALA A 6 -61.23 30.01 10.10
N SER A 7 -60.50 31.10 10.32
CA SER A 7 -59.23 31.40 9.62
C SER A 7 -58.14 30.43 10.07
N PHE A 8 -57.57 29.69 9.11
CA PHE A 8 -56.28 29.02 9.29
C PHE A 8 -55.15 30.00 8.95
N ALA A 9 -54.39 30.39 9.97
CA ALA A 9 -53.14 31.12 9.80
C ALA A 9 -52.05 30.14 9.30
N ALA A 10 -51.53 30.38 8.10
CA ALA A 10 -50.39 29.67 7.55
C ALA A 10 -49.10 30.16 8.23
N PHE A 11 -48.45 29.28 9.00
CA PHE A 11 -47.10 29.49 9.51
C PHE A 11 -46.11 29.13 8.41
N VAL A 12 -45.50 30.14 7.77
CA VAL A 12 -44.35 29.96 6.87
C VAL A 12 -43.09 29.91 7.73
N LEU A 13 -42.60 28.70 8.00
CA LEU A 13 -41.26 28.48 8.56
C LEU A 13 -40.22 28.67 7.44
N ALA A 14 -39.56 29.83 7.45
CA ALA A 14 -38.37 30.07 6.64
C ALA A 14 -37.19 29.30 7.23
N SER A 15 -36.87 28.13 6.66
CA SER A 15 -35.63 27.41 6.94
C SER A 15 -34.47 28.12 6.24
N ALA A 16 -33.66 28.85 7.01
CA ALA A 16 -32.39 29.37 6.54
C ALA A 16 -31.40 28.19 6.36
N ALA A 17 -31.11 27.85 5.11
CA ALA A 17 -30.04 26.91 4.77
C ALA A 17 -28.69 27.59 5.04
N VAL A 18 -28.00 27.18 6.09
CA VAL A 18 -26.61 27.55 6.35
C VAL A 18 -25.75 26.71 5.41
N ALA A 19 -25.23 27.32 4.34
CA ALA A 19 -24.19 26.74 3.52
C ALA A 19 -22.90 26.66 4.35
N ALA A 20 -22.65 25.51 4.97
CA ALA A 20 -21.37 25.19 5.57
C ALA A 20 -20.37 24.92 4.44
N CYS A 21 -19.42 25.84 4.22
CA CYS A 21 -18.22 25.54 3.45
C CYS A 21 -17.42 24.48 4.23
N GLU A 22 -17.52 23.21 3.84
CA GLU A 22 -16.56 22.19 4.23
C GLU A 22 -15.18 22.62 3.69
N ARG A 23 -14.30 23.00 4.61
CA ARG A 23 -12.88 23.20 4.30
C ARG A 23 -12.25 21.83 4.15
N ASP A 24 -11.57 21.62 3.03
CA ASP A 24 -10.64 20.50 2.82
C ASP A 24 -9.75 20.33 4.05
N ALA A 25 -9.90 19.21 4.76
CA ALA A 25 -8.87 18.73 5.65
C ALA A 25 -8.19 17.54 4.98
N PRO A 26 -7.07 17.72 4.25
CA PRO A 26 -6.23 16.60 3.91
C PRO A 26 -5.28 16.27 5.07
N PRO A 27 -4.85 15.00 5.10
CA PRO A 27 -4.78 14.22 6.31
C PRO A 27 -3.36 14.18 6.86
N GLU A 28 -3.18 13.94 8.16
CA GLU A 28 -1.87 13.52 8.66
C GLU A 28 -2.03 12.47 9.74
N GLN A 29 -2.01 11.20 9.33
CA GLN A 29 -1.42 10.20 10.20
C GLN A 29 0.04 10.62 10.44
N PRO A 30 0.50 10.71 11.70
CA PRO A 30 1.83 11.22 11.99
C PRO A 30 2.86 10.37 11.27
N ALA A 31 3.77 11.03 10.57
CA ALA A 31 4.89 10.35 9.96
C ALA A 31 5.66 9.58 11.04
N MET A 32 5.86 8.27 10.82
CA MET A 32 6.72 7.50 11.71
C MET A 32 8.12 8.14 11.74
N LEU A 33 8.55 8.51 12.94
CA LEU A 33 9.87 9.03 13.20
C LEU A 33 10.69 7.97 13.91
N PHE A 34 11.93 7.81 13.46
CA PHE A 34 12.96 7.00 14.11
C PHE A 34 13.81 7.95 14.95
N ASP A 35 13.62 7.89 16.27
CA ASP A 35 14.44 8.68 17.19
C ASP A 35 15.85 8.10 17.33
N SER A 36 16.81 9.00 17.55
CA SER A 36 18.13 8.59 17.99
C SER A 36 18.10 8.00 19.38
N ARG A 37 18.37 6.70 19.47
CA ARG A 37 18.64 6.03 20.75
C ARG A 37 20.10 6.14 21.18
N VAL A 38 20.94 6.77 20.36
CA VAL A 38 22.37 6.92 20.63
C VAL A 38 22.70 8.40 20.85
N PRO A 39 23.40 8.76 21.95
CA PRO A 39 23.83 10.13 22.16
C PRO A 39 24.78 10.59 21.04
N LEU A 40 24.66 11.87 20.64
CA LEU A 40 25.45 12.43 19.54
C LEU A 40 26.94 12.56 19.88
N ASP A 41 27.28 13.12 21.05
CA ASP A 41 28.68 13.44 21.39
C ASP A 41 29.62 12.22 21.33
N PRO A 42 29.24 11.02 21.84
CA PRO A 42 30.07 9.83 21.71
C PRO A 42 30.24 9.32 20.28
N GLU A 43 29.30 9.61 19.37
CA GLU A 43 29.42 9.30 17.94
C GLU A 43 30.36 10.30 17.24
N LEU A 44 30.23 11.59 17.55
CA LEU A 44 31.13 12.64 17.04
C LEU A 44 32.59 12.39 17.46
N GLU A 45 32.82 12.02 18.72
CA GLU A 45 34.16 11.66 19.19
C GLU A 45 34.71 10.39 18.53
N ARG A 46 33.85 9.41 18.21
CA ARG A 46 34.26 8.23 17.43
C ARG A 46 34.62 8.58 16.00
N LEU A 47 33.82 9.42 15.34
CA LEU A 47 34.06 9.89 13.98
C LEU A 47 35.40 10.65 13.91
N LYS A 48 35.65 11.54 14.88
CA LYS A 48 36.92 12.27 14.99
C LYS A 48 38.13 11.35 15.19
N LYS A 49 37.99 10.28 16.00
CA LYS A 49 39.08 9.31 16.23
C LYS A 49 39.51 8.55 14.98
N VAL A 50 38.62 8.39 14.00
CA VAL A 50 38.95 7.77 12.71
C VAL A 50 39.35 8.80 11.65
N GLY A 51 39.58 10.05 12.05
CA GLY A 51 40.03 11.13 11.18
C GLY A 51 38.95 11.67 10.24
N ASP A 52 37.68 11.43 10.56
CA ASP A 52 36.54 11.89 9.77
C ASP A 52 35.86 13.11 10.43
N ASP A 53 35.05 13.85 9.67
CA ASP A 53 34.49 15.15 10.07
C ASP A 53 33.00 15.26 9.68
N PRO A 54 32.08 15.55 10.63
CA PRO A 54 30.66 15.81 10.35
C PRO A 54 30.40 16.81 9.22
N SER A 55 31.31 17.77 8.99
CA SER A 55 31.21 18.76 7.93
C SER A 55 31.23 18.16 6.51
N ARG A 56 31.62 16.89 6.37
CA ARG A 56 31.57 16.13 5.11
C ARG A 56 30.17 15.64 4.75
N ALA A 57 29.19 15.80 5.64
CA ALA A 57 27.79 15.59 5.29
C ALA A 57 27.40 16.53 4.15
N LEU A 58 26.74 15.97 3.15
CA LEU A 58 26.26 16.65 1.97
C LEU A 58 24.76 16.85 2.09
N HIS A 59 24.29 18.00 1.61
CA HIS A 59 22.89 18.43 1.71
C HIS A 59 22.32 18.67 0.31
N PRO A 60 22.07 17.61 -0.49
CA PRO A 60 21.48 17.78 -1.80
C PRO A 60 20.07 18.39 -1.67
N ALA A 61 19.80 19.44 -2.44
CA ALA A 61 18.47 20.06 -2.51
C ALA A 61 17.73 19.73 -3.83
N SER A 62 18.43 19.09 -4.78
CA SER A 62 17.91 18.81 -6.11
C SER A 62 18.57 17.57 -6.74
N ALA A 63 17.96 17.04 -7.80
CA ALA A 63 18.54 15.99 -8.63
C ALA A 63 19.89 16.39 -9.24
N VAL A 64 20.06 17.68 -9.57
CA VAL A 64 21.33 18.24 -10.06
C VAL A 64 22.39 18.21 -8.96
N ASP A 65 22.02 18.55 -7.72
CA ASP A 65 22.94 18.43 -6.59
C ASP A 65 23.34 16.99 -6.33
N LEU A 66 22.40 16.04 -6.37
CA LEU A 66 22.74 14.62 -6.26
C LEU A 66 23.74 14.18 -7.34
N ALA A 67 23.49 14.54 -8.60
CA ALA A 67 24.39 14.20 -9.71
C ALA A 67 25.77 14.87 -9.60
N ARG A 68 25.84 16.08 -9.03
CA ARG A 68 27.07 16.85 -8.88
C ARG A 68 27.90 16.43 -7.66
N LEU A 69 27.24 16.19 -6.52
CA LEU A 69 27.88 15.95 -5.23
C LEU A 69 28.25 14.47 -5.04
N LEU A 70 27.55 13.54 -5.68
CA LEU A 70 27.77 12.11 -5.50
C LEU A 70 28.55 11.49 -6.65
N GLU A 71 29.51 10.65 -6.31
CA GLU A 71 30.26 9.85 -7.27
C GLU A 71 29.43 8.64 -7.73
N PRO A 72 29.29 8.40 -9.05
CA PRO A 72 28.57 7.24 -9.57
C PRO A 72 29.13 5.91 -9.03
N GLY A 73 28.24 4.99 -8.69
CA GLY A 73 28.58 3.66 -8.20
C GLY A 73 29.06 3.62 -6.73
N LYS A 74 29.39 4.76 -6.11
CA LYS A 74 29.75 4.81 -4.69
C LYS A 74 28.51 4.76 -3.80
N ARG A 75 28.68 4.11 -2.65
CA ARG A 75 27.65 3.96 -1.60
C ARG A 75 27.75 5.11 -0.61
N TYR A 76 26.62 5.76 -0.38
CA TYR A 76 26.44 6.82 0.59
C TYR A 76 25.48 6.34 1.68
N GLU A 77 25.67 6.78 2.91
CA GLU A 77 24.66 6.69 3.97
C GLU A 77 23.76 7.92 3.86
N PHE A 78 22.46 7.76 4.10
CA PHE A 78 21.51 8.87 4.05
C PHE A 78 20.54 8.84 5.23
N VAL A 79 19.99 10.02 5.54
CA VAL A 79 18.80 10.19 6.38
C VAL A 79 17.80 11.11 5.70
N VAL A 80 16.52 10.93 6.02
CA VAL A 80 15.44 11.85 5.66
C VAL A 80 14.91 12.48 6.94
N MET A 81 15.04 13.80 7.05
CA MET A 81 14.61 14.57 8.21
C MET A 81 13.08 14.73 8.26
N PRO A 82 12.48 15.15 9.39
CA PRO A 82 11.04 15.32 9.51
C PRO A 82 10.44 16.31 8.48
N ASN A 83 11.21 17.33 8.10
CA ASN A 83 10.84 18.31 7.07
C ASN A 83 11.01 17.78 5.62
N GLY A 84 11.42 16.51 5.43
CA GLY A 84 11.65 15.90 4.13
C GLY A 84 13.03 16.17 3.52
N ALA A 85 13.88 16.98 4.16
CA ALA A 85 15.25 17.20 3.70
C ALA A 85 16.07 15.91 3.79
N MET A 86 16.96 15.69 2.82
CA MET A 86 17.85 14.53 2.78
C MET A 86 19.29 14.96 3.05
N ASN A 87 19.94 14.32 4.01
CA ASN A 87 21.38 14.45 4.24
C ASN A 87 22.07 13.15 3.84
N VAL A 88 23.22 13.25 3.20
CA VAL A 88 23.99 12.08 2.73
C VAL A 88 25.46 12.23 3.10
N ALA A 89 26.13 11.13 3.44
CA ALA A 89 27.59 11.13 3.62
C ALA A 89 28.23 9.93 2.91
N PRO A 90 29.46 10.09 2.39
CA PRO A 90 30.18 8.98 1.78
C PRO A 90 30.41 7.90 2.84
N LYS A 91 30.15 6.65 2.49
CA LYS A 91 30.59 5.54 3.34
C LYS A 91 32.12 5.51 3.29
N SER A 92 32.79 5.70 4.42
CA SER A 92 34.25 5.59 4.48
C SER A 92 34.66 4.18 4.06
N VAL A 93 35.34 4.08 2.91
CA VAL A 93 35.74 2.80 2.30
C VAL A 93 36.80 2.08 3.15
N GLU A 94 37.46 2.81 4.04
CA GLU A 94 38.56 2.31 4.89
C GLU A 94 38.10 1.99 6.32
N ALA A 95 36.95 2.50 6.75
CA ALA A 95 36.39 2.20 8.05
C ALA A 95 35.56 0.91 7.98
N ALA A 96 36.11 -0.19 8.50
CA ALA A 96 35.35 -1.42 8.75
C ALA A 96 34.12 -1.20 9.66
N ALA A 97 34.01 -0.04 10.31
CA ALA A 97 32.87 0.38 11.10
C ALA A 97 32.09 1.50 10.38
N ASN A 98 30.78 1.30 10.23
CA ASN A 98 29.84 2.28 9.67
C ASN A 98 29.69 3.47 10.65
N PHE A 99 30.58 4.47 10.59
CA PHE A 99 30.56 5.58 11.55
C PHE A 99 29.54 6.68 11.22
N TRP A 100 29.03 6.75 9.99
CA TRP A 100 28.04 7.75 9.56
C TRP A 100 26.60 7.37 9.93
N THR A 101 26.44 6.92 11.18
CA THR A 101 25.15 6.56 11.75
C THR A 101 24.16 7.74 11.69
N HIS A 102 22.84 7.44 11.70
CA HIS A 102 21.81 8.49 11.65
C HIS A 102 22.03 9.63 12.66
N PRO A 103 22.53 9.42 13.90
CA PRO A 103 22.70 10.51 14.86
C PRO A 103 23.61 11.60 14.31
N ILE A 104 24.69 11.25 13.61
CA ILE A 104 25.59 12.25 13.03
C ILE A 104 24.89 12.99 11.88
N LEU A 105 24.28 12.25 10.95
CA LEU A 105 23.63 12.83 9.78
C LEU A 105 22.38 13.67 10.11
N ALA A 106 21.71 13.37 11.22
CA ALA A 106 20.53 14.07 11.70
C ALA A 106 20.84 15.05 12.85
N ASN A 107 22.12 15.22 13.22
CA ASN A 107 22.55 16.02 14.37
C ASN A 107 21.79 15.67 15.67
N GLY A 108 21.63 14.36 15.92
CA GLY A 108 20.91 13.79 17.06
C GLY A 108 19.38 13.81 16.93
N GLY A 109 18.84 14.43 15.88
CA GLY A 109 17.41 14.53 15.64
C GLY A 109 16.77 13.23 15.15
N ALA A 110 15.44 13.17 15.29
CA ALA A 110 14.63 12.10 14.73
C ALA A 110 14.61 12.16 13.20
N VAL A 111 14.43 11.01 12.54
CA VAL A 111 14.42 10.90 11.08
C VAL A 111 13.18 10.14 10.60
N LYS A 112 12.64 10.47 9.43
CA LYS A 112 11.60 9.68 8.75
C LYS A 112 12.15 8.42 8.10
N SER A 113 13.44 8.43 7.76
CA SER A 113 14.12 7.29 7.14
C SER A 113 15.62 7.40 7.29
N ALA A 114 16.30 6.26 7.23
CA ALA A 114 17.75 6.17 7.09
C ALA A 114 18.11 4.93 6.27
N GLY A 115 19.21 4.98 5.53
CA GLY A 115 19.61 3.85 4.70
C GLY A 115 20.85 4.15 3.87
N HIS A 116 20.98 3.44 2.75
CA HIS A 116 22.07 3.65 1.80
C HIS A 116 21.55 4.12 0.45
N LEU A 117 22.34 4.97 -0.21
CA LEU A 117 22.04 5.56 -1.50
C LEU A 117 23.21 5.30 -2.46
N ARG A 118 22.89 4.92 -3.70
CA ARG A 118 23.85 4.84 -4.82
C ARG A 118 23.25 5.54 -6.03
N ILE A 119 24.08 6.19 -6.83
CA ILE A 119 23.61 6.80 -8.09
C ILE A 119 24.39 6.27 -9.28
N GLU A 120 23.75 6.28 -10.45
CA GLU A 120 24.37 6.12 -11.76
C GLU A 120 24.01 7.35 -12.60
N ARG A 121 24.91 7.78 -13.48
CA ARG A 121 24.73 8.96 -14.33
C ARG A 121 24.85 8.59 -15.81
N SER A 122 24.12 9.33 -16.64
CA SER A 122 24.28 9.35 -18.10
C SER A 122 24.54 10.80 -18.52
N GLY A 123 25.82 11.14 -18.71
CA GLY A 123 26.25 12.54 -18.79
C GLY A 123 26.00 13.25 -17.46
N ASP A 124 25.35 14.41 -17.51
CA ASP A 124 25.02 15.22 -16.32
C ASP A 124 23.69 14.81 -15.66
N ALA A 125 22.94 13.88 -16.26
CA ALA A 125 21.65 13.44 -15.75
C ALA A 125 21.78 12.17 -14.88
N LEU A 126 20.91 12.05 -13.87
CA LEU A 126 20.72 10.80 -13.12
C LEU A 126 20.08 9.75 -14.04
N ALA A 127 20.76 8.62 -14.21
CA ALA A 127 20.25 7.47 -14.93
C ALA A 127 19.55 6.47 -14.00
N LYS A 128 20.05 6.35 -12.77
CA LYS A 128 19.50 5.47 -11.73
C LYS A 128 19.83 6.04 -10.35
N VAL A 129 18.88 5.96 -9.43
CA VAL A 129 19.08 6.22 -8.00
C VAL A 129 18.62 4.99 -7.25
N THR A 130 19.54 4.31 -6.59
CA THR A 130 19.25 3.09 -5.84
C THR A 130 19.22 3.38 -4.36
N ILE A 131 18.08 3.11 -3.74
CA ILE A 131 17.90 3.05 -2.29
C ILE A 131 18.18 1.61 -1.88
N ASP A 132 19.25 1.40 -1.14
CA ASP A 132 19.73 0.09 -0.76
C ASP A 132 19.32 -0.21 0.69
N ALA A 133 18.47 -1.22 0.83
CA ALA A 133 17.89 -1.67 2.09
C ALA A 133 18.78 -2.67 2.86
N GLU A 134 19.99 -2.97 2.38
CA GLU A 134 20.98 -3.79 3.11
C GLU A 134 21.56 -3.08 4.34
N SER A 135 20.90 -2.05 4.86
CA SER A 135 21.31 -1.46 6.13
C SER A 135 21.03 -2.45 7.24
N THR A 136 22.07 -3.18 7.67
CA THR A 136 22.02 -3.94 8.92
C THR A 136 21.68 -3.07 10.14
N THR A 137 21.79 -1.75 9.99
CA THR A 137 21.54 -0.74 11.02
C THR A 137 20.08 -0.27 11.03
N TYR A 138 19.35 -0.35 9.91
CA TYR A 138 17.95 0.06 9.79
C TYR A 138 17.21 -0.93 8.92
N CYS A 139 16.31 -1.73 9.48
CA CYS A 139 15.32 -2.42 8.67
C CYS A 139 14.29 -1.39 8.20
N PRO A 140 14.31 -0.99 6.92
CA PRO A 140 13.46 0.09 6.48
C PRO A 140 12.08 -0.53 6.28
N LEU A 141 11.17 -0.25 7.23
CA LEU A 141 9.74 -0.51 7.08
C LEU A 141 9.24 0.07 5.74
N PRO A 142 8.15 -0.45 5.15
CA PRO A 142 7.58 0.09 3.92
C PRO A 142 7.44 1.63 3.94
N GLU A 143 7.03 2.20 5.07
CA GLU A 143 6.86 3.64 5.30
C GLU A 143 8.19 4.41 5.21
N SER A 144 9.27 3.86 5.76
CA SER A 144 10.62 4.44 5.68
C SER A 144 11.09 4.52 4.23
N VAL A 145 10.84 3.48 3.42
CA VAL A 145 11.14 3.53 1.99
C VAL A 145 10.26 4.54 1.26
N ARG A 146 8.95 4.61 1.58
CA ARG A 146 8.07 5.63 1.01
C ARG A 146 8.56 7.05 1.32
N ALA A 147 9.00 7.32 2.55
CA ALA A 147 9.58 8.60 2.92
C ALA A 147 10.86 8.92 2.13
N SER A 148 11.70 7.92 1.88
CA SER A 148 12.93 8.06 1.09
C SER A 148 12.64 8.40 -0.37
N ILE A 149 11.67 7.71 -0.99
CA ILE A 149 11.22 7.98 -2.35
C ILE A 149 10.59 9.37 -2.43
N ALA A 150 9.74 9.74 -1.47
CA ALA A 150 9.11 11.06 -1.42
C ALA A 150 10.15 12.19 -1.35
N ALA A 151 11.20 12.04 -0.53
CA ALA A 151 12.29 13.01 -0.46
C ALA A 151 13.05 13.14 -1.80
N LEU A 152 13.32 12.03 -2.49
CA LEU A 152 13.95 12.06 -3.82
C LEU A 152 13.06 12.74 -4.87
N VAL A 153 11.76 12.45 -4.87
CA VAL A 153 10.80 13.09 -5.77
C VAL A 153 10.69 14.59 -5.49
N ALA A 154 10.69 15.01 -4.22
CA ALA A 154 10.70 16.42 -3.84
C ALA A 154 11.94 17.17 -4.33
N MET A 155 13.06 16.46 -4.51
CA MET A 155 14.28 16.99 -5.15
C MET A 155 14.23 16.96 -6.69
N ASN A 156 13.08 16.69 -7.30
CA ASN A 156 12.90 16.52 -8.75
C ASN A 156 13.67 15.32 -9.34
N VAL A 157 13.95 14.28 -8.55
CA VAL A 157 14.40 13.00 -9.11
C VAL A 157 13.19 12.31 -9.74
N LYS A 158 13.29 11.96 -11.03
CA LYS A 158 12.20 11.27 -11.72
C LYS A 158 11.95 9.91 -11.08
N SER A 159 10.68 9.56 -10.86
CA SER A 159 10.31 8.29 -10.21
C SER A 159 10.78 7.06 -11.00
N ASP A 160 10.83 7.16 -12.32
CA ASP A 160 11.28 6.09 -13.22
C ASP A 160 12.78 5.78 -13.14
N VAL A 161 13.60 6.62 -12.51
CA VAL A 161 15.03 6.34 -12.23
C VAL A 161 15.28 5.83 -10.81
N ILE A 162 14.29 5.88 -9.91
CA ILE A 162 14.44 5.43 -8.52
C ILE A 162 14.24 3.90 -8.44
N ARG A 163 15.14 3.21 -7.75
CA ARG A 163 15.10 1.76 -7.52
C ARG A 163 15.29 1.48 -6.04
N VAL A 164 14.64 0.42 -5.56
CA VAL A 164 14.87 -0.11 -4.21
C VAL A 164 15.47 -1.49 -4.37
N GLU A 165 16.68 -1.69 -3.88
CA GLU A 165 17.44 -2.94 -4.02
C GLU A 165 17.90 -3.44 -2.64
N GLY A 166 18.36 -4.70 -2.56
CA GLY A 166 19.04 -5.19 -1.36
C GLY A 166 18.14 -5.50 -0.15
N ARG A 167 16.81 -5.61 -0.32
CA ARG A 167 15.92 -6.04 0.76
C ARG A 167 16.11 -7.52 1.05
N THR A 168 16.81 -7.85 2.14
CA THR A 168 16.82 -9.21 2.66
C THR A 168 15.48 -9.54 3.32
N ALA A 169 15.03 -10.78 3.18
CA ALA A 169 13.81 -11.27 3.85
C ALA A 169 13.91 -11.18 5.39
N ASP A 170 15.12 -11.08 5.94
CA ASP A 170 15.37 -11.02 7.37
C ASP A 170 14.83 -9.73 8.02
N CYS A 171 14.76 -8.63 7.27
CA CYS A 171 14.11 -7.42 7.76
C CYS A 171 12.59 -7.53 7.94
N TRP A 172 11.98 -8.58 7.38
CA TRP A 172 10.56 -8.87 7.52
C TRP A 172 10.24 -9.78 8.72
N LYS A 173 11.22 -10.49 9.28
CA LYS A 173 10.98 -11.53 10.30
C LYS A 173 10.42 -11.00 11.65
N GLY A 174 10.34 -9.68 11.83
CA GLY A 174 9.70 -9.03 12.98
C GLY A 174 8.27 -8.51 12.73
N VAL A 175 7.78 -8.62 11.49
CA VAL A 175 6.40 -8.25 11.10
C VAL A 175 5.70 -9.57 10.76
N GLY A 176 4.49 -9.79 11.28
CA GLY A 176 3.81 -11.10 11.35
C GLY A 176 3.83 -11.99 10.09
N PRO A 177 3.54 -13.30 10.25
CA PRO A 177 3.70 -14.29 9.19
C PRO A 177 2.74 -14.01 8.02
N GLY A 178 3.28 -13.62 6.85
CA GLY A 178 2.43 -13.40 5.68
C GLY A 178 3.07 -13.01 4.33
N ALA A 179 4.36 -12.65 4.23
CA ALA A 179 4.90 -12.18 2.93
C ALA A 179 5.98 -13.12 2.36
N SER A 180 5.66 -13.76 1.23
CA SER A 180 6.65 -14.41 0.36
C SER A 180 7.19 -13.43 -0.68
N ALA A 181 8.46 -13.61 -1.08
CA ALA A 181 9.15 -12.75 -2.03
C ALA A 181 8.60 -12.87 -3.47
N ALA A 182 8.43 -11.72 -4.14
CA ALA A 182 8.18 -11.61 -5.59
C ALA A 182 8.95 -10.40 -6.17
N PRO A 183 9.32 -10.43 -7.47
CA PRO A 183 10.46 -9.68 -8.02
C PRO A 183 10.19 -8.20 -8.35
N ALA A 184 11.31 -7.47 -8.38
CA ALA A 184 11.64 -6.11 -8.83
C ALA A 184 10.71 -5.32 -9.80
N ALA A 185 9.40 -5.29 -9.58
CA ALA A 185 8.44 -4.43 -10.32
C ALA A 185 7.84 -3.30 -9.46
N LEU A 186 8.52 -2.93 -8.37
CA LEU A 186 8.08 -1.95 -7.36
C LEU A 186 8.71 -0.55 -7.54
N ALA A 187 8.95 -0.11 -8.78
CA ALA A 187 9.35 1.29 -9.00
C ALA A 187 8.19 2.30 -8.80
N THR A 188 6.97 1.86 -8.50
CA THR A 188 5.82 2.74 -8.22
C THR A 188 5.25 2.62 -6.80
N GLY A 189 5.73 1.70 -5.95
CA GLY A 189 5.22 1.48 -4.58
C GLY A 189 3.77 0.98 -4.45
N ALA A 190 2.89 1.31 -5.40
CA ALA A 190 1.53 0.78 -5.51
C ALA A 190 1.55 -0.70 -5.87
N ARG A 191 0.88 -1.53 -5.05
CA ARG A 191 0.58 -2.93 -5.39
C ARG A 191 -0.29 -2.94 -6.66
N GLY A 192 -0.14 -3.96 -7.49
CA GLY A 192 -1.05 -4.14 -8.64
C GLY A 192 -2.41 -4.65 -8.18
N TYR A 193 -3.46 -4.39 -8.96
CA TYR A 193 -4.79 -4.97 -8.71
C TYR A 193 -4.77 -6.50 -8.62
N GLY A 194 -3.93 -7.19 -9.40
CA GLY A 194 -3.89 -8.66 -9.43
C GLY A 194 -3.65 -9.30 -8.05
N PRO A 195 -2.53 -9.00 -7.37
CA PRO A 195 -2.28 -9.49 -6.01
C PRO A 195 -3.37 -9.13 -4.99
N ILE A 196 -3.88 -7.89 -5.02
CA ILE A 196 -4.95 -7.48 -4.10
C ILE A 196 -6.24 -8.26 -4.38
N MET A 197 -6.60 -8.44 -5.65
CA MET A 197 -7.79 -9.21 -6.03
C MET A 197 -7.69 -10.70 -5.67
N LEU A 198 -6.48 -11.28 -5.61
CA LEU A 198 -6.29 -12.64 -5.09
C LEU A 198 -6.55 -12.71 -3.58
N GLU A 199 -6.13 -11.70 -2.82
CA GLU A 199 -6.43 -11.58 -1.39
C GLU A 199 -7.93 -11.38 -1.16
N VAL A 200 -8.55 -10.45 -1.88
CA VAL A 200 -10.00 -10.22 -1.85
C VAL A 200 -10.77 -11.51 -2.17
N ALA A 201 -10.41 -12.22 -3.24
CA ALA A 201 -11.03 -13.49 -3.60
C ALA A 201 -10.89 -14.53 -2.46
N ARG A 202 -9.68 -14.65 -1.90
CA ARG A 202 -9.43 -15.61 -0.82
C ARG A 202 -10.23 -15.27 0.44
N ARG A 203 -10.27 -14.01 0.85
CA ARG A 203 -11.01 -13.57 2.04
C ARG A 203 -12.50 -13.74 1.87
N PHE A 204 -13.04 -13.42 0.69
CA PHE A 204 -14.46 -13.64 0.39
C PHE A 204 -14.84 -15.13 0.42
N GLU A 205 -13.99 -16.01 -0.10
CA GLU A 205 -14.15 -17.46 0.04
C GLU A 205 -14.13 -17.89 1.52
N VAL A 206 -13.13 -17.46 2.29
CA VAL A 206 -12.99 -17.83 3.71
C VAL A 206 -14.17 -17.32 4.53
N LEU A 207 -14.64 -16.10 4.28
CA LEU A 207 -15.86 -15.55 4.89
C LEU A 207 -17.06 -16.47 4.67
N GLY A 208 -17.32 -16.85 3.41
CA GLY A 208 -18.44 -17.73 3.07
C GLY A 208 -18.33 -19.11 3.74
N ARG A 209 -17.13 -19.70 3.75
CA ARG A 209 -16.88 -20.99 4.43
C ARG A 209 -17.01 -20.87 5.95
N ALA A 210 -16.53 -19.79 6.54
CA ALA A 210 -16.64 -19.53 7.97
C ALA A 210 -18.10 -19.40 8.39
N HIS A 211 -18.91 -18.68 7.61
CA HIS A 211 -20.36 -18.63 7.82
C HIS A 211 -21.01 -20.02 7.74
N ALA A 212 -20.75 -20.79 6.67
CA ALA A 212 -21.30 -22.13 6.50
C ALA A 212 -20.89 -23.10 7.63
N ALA A 213 -19.71 -22.89 8.23
CA ALA A 213 -19.20 -23.66 9.37
C ALA A 213 -19.67 -23.14 10.74
N GLY A 214 -20.54 -22.13 10.81
CA GLY A 214 -21.00 -21.54 12.07
C GLY A 214 -19.94 -20.73 12.81
N ARG A 215 -18.85 -20.33 12.14
CA ARG A 215 -17.74 -19.53 12.70
C ARG A 215 -17.98 -18.05 12.46
N GLY A 216 -18.99 -17.50 13.13
CA GLY A 216 -19.44 -16.11 12.95
C GLY A 216 -18.34 -15.05 13.14
N ASP A 217 -17.52 -15.19 14.18
CA ASP A 217 -16.45 -14.22 14.47
C ASP A 217 -15.39 -14.20 13.37
N LEU A 218 -15.04 -15.36 12.82
CA LEU A 218 -14.12 -15.44 11.68
C LEU A 218 -14.73 -14.83 10.41
N ALA A 219 -16.04 -15.04 10.18
CA ALA A 219 -16.71 -14.41 9.04
C ALA A 219 -16.73 -12.88 9.15
N LEU A 220 -16.92 -12.33 10.36
CA LEU A 220 -16.83 -10.89 10.60
C LEU A 220 -15.41 -10.36 10.42
N TYR A 221 -14.41 -11.05 10.96
CA TYR A 221 -13.00 -10.69 10.78
C TYR A 221 -12.60 -10.62 9.29
N GLU A 222 -12.94 -11.64 8.50
CA GLU A 222 -12.63 -11.62 7.06
C GLU A 222 -13.40 -10.52 6.30
N LEU A 223 -14.58 -10.12 6.78
CA LEU A 223 -15.31 -8.99 6.21
C LEU A 223 -14.65 -7.64 6.52
N GLU A 224 -14.09 -7.47 7.71
CA GLU A 224 -13.31 -6.28 8.09
C GLU A 224 -12.05 -6.17 7.23
N GLU A 225 -11.33 -7.27 7.04
CA GLU A 225 -10.13 -7.29 6.20
C GLU A 225 -10.44 -7.07 4.70
N LEU A 226 -11.64 -7.49 4.26
CA LEU A 226 -12.15 -7.13 2.94
C LEU A 226 -12.41 -5.63 2.83
N GLU A 227 -13.03 -5.02 3.84
CA GLU A 227 -13.28 -3.58 3.91
C GLU A 227 -11.97 -2.79 3.79
N GLU A 228 -10.93 -3.15 4.53
CA GLU A 228 -9.59 -2.55 4.43
C GLU A 228 -9.03 -2.66 2.99
N SER A 229 -9.19 -3.82 2.36
CA SER A 229 -8.75 -4.03 0.98
C SER A 229 -9.46 -3.09 -0.01
N PHE A 230 -10.76 -2.82 0.20
CA PHE A 230 -11.55 -1.93 -0.65
C PHE A 230 -11.37 -0.45 -0.31
N ALA A 231 -11.16 -0.10 0.95
CA ALA A 231 -11.03 1.26 1.43
C ALA A 231 -9.61 1.83 1.26
N ASP A 232 -8.59 1.00 1.47
CA ASP A 232 -7.21 1.45 1.56
C ASP A 232 -6.34 0.93 0.39
N ASP A 233 -6.42 -0.36 0.08
CA ASP A 233 -5.51 -0.95 -0.91
C ASP A 233 -5.90 -0.61 -2.36
N LEU A 234 -7.15 -0.86 -2.75
CA LEU A 234 -7.59 -0.70 -4.14
C LEU A 234 -7.59 0.74 -4.69
N PRO A 235 -7.93 1.78 -3.90
CA PRO A 235 -7.82 3.16 -4.35
C PRO A 235 -6.40 3.59 -4.67
N HIS A 236 -5.40 2.92 -4.08
CA HIS A 236 -3.99 3.22 -4.26
C HIS A 236 -3.26 2.22 -5.17
N ALA A 237 -3.98 1.22 -5.68
CA ALA A 237 -3.41 0.17 -6.49
C ALA A 237 -3.20 0.58 -7.95
N ARG A 238 -2.16 0.03 -8.58
CA ARG A 238 -1.93 0.20 -10.02
C ARG A 238 -3.01 -0.54 -10.80
N LEU A 239 -3.84 0.24 -11.51
CA LEU A 239 -4.89 -0.29 -12.38
C LEU A 239 -4.32 -1.25 -13.42
N PRO A 240 -5.05 -2.32 -13.77
CA PRO A 240 -4.69 -3.17 -14.88
C PRO A 240 -5.07 -2.49 -16.21
N PRO A 241 -4.68 -3.02 -17.38
CA PRO A 241 -5.26 -2.59 -18.64
C PRO A 241 -6.79 -2.76 -18.60
N LEU A 242 -7.50 -1.69 -18.97
CA LEU A 242 -8.96 -1.62 -18.96
C LEU A 242 -9.49 -1.39 -20.38
N PRO A 243 -10.68 -1.92 -20.71
CA PRO A 243 -11.42 -1.49 -21.90
C PRO A 243 -11.68 0.01 -21.90
N GLU A 244 -11.84 0.60 -23.09
CA GLU A 244 -12.18 2.02 -23.23
C GLU A 244 -13.49 2.34 -22.49
N GLY A 245 -13.48 3.42 -21.71
CA GLY A 245 -14.65 3.87 -20.94
C GLY A 245 -14.94 3.08 -19.65
N ALA A 246 -14.17 2.03 -19.32
CA ALA A 246 -14.37 1.29 -18.08
C ALA A 246 -14.00 2.14 -16.85
N GLN A 247 -14.92 2.21 -15.89
CA GLN A 247 -14.74 2.95 -14.63
C GLN A 247 -14.93 1.98 -13.46
N LEU A 248 -13.85 1.76 -12.69
CA LEU A 248 -13.89 0.84 -11.54
C LEU A 248 -14.33 1.52 -10.24
N GLY A 249 -14.12 2.84 -10.12
CA GLY A 249 -14.42 3.61 -8.90
C GLY A 249 -15.84 3.41 -8.37
N PRO A 250 -16.91 3.49 -9.20
CA PRO A 250 -18.28 3.26 -8.75
C PRO A 250 -18.53 1.88 -8.14
N PHE A 251 -17.81 0.84 -8.58
CA PHE A 251 -17.93 -0.50 -8.01
C PHE A 251 -17.27 -0.59 -6.63
N ILE A 252 -16.10 0.03 -6.46
CA ILE A 252 -15.40 0.11 -5.16
C ILE A 252 -16.26 0.91 -4.17
N ASP A 253 -16.85 2.03 -4.62
CA ASP A 253 -17.77 2.84 -3.84
C ASP A 253 -19.01 2.05 -3.41
N ALA A 254 -19.63 1.30 -4.32
CA ALA A 254 -20.77 0.45 -4.00
C ALA A 254 -20.41 -0.64 -2.99
N MET A 255 -19.19 -1.19 -3.07
CA MET A 255 -18.69 -2.18 -2.13
C MET A 255 -18.58 -1.61 -0.72
N ASN A 256 -17.87 -0.48 -0.57
CA ASN A 256 -17.63 0.17 0.71
C ASN A 256 -18.91 0.76 1.33
N LYS A 257 -19.74 1.43 0.53
CA LYS A 257 -20.89 2.20 1.04
C LYS A 257 -22.14 1.36 1.24
N ALA A 258 -22.26 0.22 0.57
CA ALA A 258 -23.49 -0.60 0.63
C ALA A 258 -23.22 -2.06 0.98
N GLN A 259 -22.38 -2.77 0.20
CA GLN A 259 -22.30 -4.24 0.32
C GLN A 259 -21.66 -4.70 1.62
N VAL A 260 -20.52 -4.10 2.00
CA VAL A 260 -19.83 -4.43 3.25
C VAL A 260 -20.72 -4.13 4.49
N PRO A 261 -21.33 -2.94 4.63
CA PRO A 261 -22.25 -2.66 5.73
C PRO A 261 -23.45 -3.61 5.83
N GLU A 262 -24.10 -3.93 4.71
CA GLU A 262 -25.28 -4.81 4.71
C GLU A 262 -24.90 -6.26 5.04
N LEU A 263 -23.77 -6.76 4.54
CA LEU A 263 -23.29 -8.10 4.90
C LEU A 263 -22.88 -8.16 6.39
N ARG A 264 -22.23 -7.11 6.90
CA ARG A 264 -21.87 -6.99 8.33
C ARG A 264 -23.12 -7.05 9.21
N LYS A 265 -24.13 -6.25 8.89
CA LYS A 265 -25.41 -6.23 9.59
C LYS A 265 -26.08 -7.61 9.58
N ALA A 266 -26.07 -8.28 8.43
CA ALA A 266 -26.63 -9.62 8.29
C ALA A 266 -25.89 -10.66 9.16
N LEU A 267 -24.54 -10.65 9.15
CA LEU A 267 -23.70 -11.52 9.96
C LEU A 267 -23.93 -11.31 11.46
N GLN A 268 -23.99 -10.04 11.91
CA GLN A 268 -24.26 -9.68 13.31
C GLN A 268 -25.68 -10.08 13.75
N GLY A 269 -26.66 -9.92 12.86
CA GLY A 269 -28.04 -10.34 13.09
C GLY A 269 -28.24 -11.86 13.08
N LYS A 270 -27.24 -12.62 12.60
CA LYS A 270 -27.27 -14.09 12.47
C LYS A 270 -28.49 -14.61 11.70
N ASP A 271 -29.03 -13.81 10.78
CA ASP A 271 -30.15 -14.19 9.94
C ASP A 271 -29.62 -14.86 8.66
N PRO A 272 -29.76 -16.19 8.51
CA PRO A 272 -29.21 -16.90 7.36
C PRO A 272 -29.80 -16.44 6.02
N LYS A 273 -31.04 -15.94 5.99
CA LYS A 273 -31.64 -15.41 4.75
C LYS A 273 -31.03 -14.06 4.40
N ALA A 274 -30.86 -13.18 5.38
CA ALA A 274 -30.20 -11.90 5.17
C ALA A 274 -28.74 -12.09 4.75
N ILE A 275 -28.02 -13.05 5.36
CA ILE A 275 -26.63 -13.33 5.01
C ILE A 275 -26.52 -13.83 3.57
N ALA A 276 -27.36 -14.79 3.17
CA ALA A 276 -27.37 -15.29 1.80
C ALA A 276 -27.66 -14.16 0.78
N ALA A 277 -28.66 -13.32 1.06
CA ALA A 277 -29.01 -12.20 0.17
C ALA A 277 -27.89 -11.16 0.06
N SER A 278 -27.28 -10.76 1.18
CA SER A 278 -26.16 -9.80 1.17
C SER A 278 -24.89 -10.38 0.52
N PHE A 279 -24.63 -11.69 0.70
CA PHE A 279 -23.50 -12.36 0.05
C PHE A 279 -23.70 -12.42 -1.47
N GLU A 280 -24.90 -12.79 -1.93
CA GLU A 280 -25.27 -12.78 -3.35
C GLU A 280 -25.14 -11.37 -3.95
N ALA A 281 -25.63 -10.34 -3.27
CA ALA A 281 -25.52 -8.96 -3.71
C ALA A 281 -24.05 -8.49 -3.84
N MET A 282 -23.21 -8.85 -2.86
CA MET A 282 -21.77 -8.56 -2.88
C MET A 282 -21.07 -9.25 -4.06
N ALA A 283 -21.34 -10.56 -4.27
CA ALA A 283 -20.84 -11.30 -5.42
C ALA A 283 -21.31 -10.70 -6.76
N GLY A 284 -22.56 -10.19 -6.81
CA GLY A 284 -23.09 -9.45 -7.94
C GLY A 284 -22.27 -8.21 -8.31
N VAL A 285 -21.85 -7.42 -7.31
CA VAL A 285 -20.96 -6.27 -7.54
C VAL A 285 -19.58 -6.70 -8.03
N CYS A 286 -19.01 -7.77 -7.46
CA CYS A 286 -17.74 -8.35 -7.93
C CYS A 286 -17.82 -8.73 -9.42
N ASN A 287 -18.86 -9.47 -9.80
CA ASN A 287 -19.07 -9.94 -11.17
C ASN A 287 -19.37 -8.78 -12.13
N GLY A 288 -20.06 -7.74 -11.69
CA GLY A 288 -20.26 -6.50 -12.44
C GLY A 288 -18.94 -5.79 -12.74
N CYS A 289 -18.08 -5.63 -11.73
CA CYS A 289 -16.75 -5.04 -11.88
C CYS A 289 -15.85 -5.88 -12.81
N HIS A 290 -15.86 -7.20 -12.64
CA HIS A 290 -15.12 -8.11 -13.51
C HIS A 290 -15.59 -8.00 -14.97
N THR A 291 -16.90 -7.92 -15.22
CA THR A 291 -17.44 -7.72 -16.56
C THR A 291 -17.01 -6.37 -17.14
N ALA A 292 -17.19 -5.27 -16.41
CA ALA A 292 -16.81 -3.93 -16.85
C ALA A 292 -15.31 -3.80 -17.16
N SER A 293 -14.47 -4.56 -16.45
CA SER A 293 -13.03 -4.57 -16.66
C SER A 293 -12.55 -5.55 -17.75
N GLY A 294 -13.46 -6.23 -18.46
CA GLY A 294 -13.12 -7.22 -19.50
C GLY A 294 -12.62 -8.56 -18.95
N ARG A 295 -12.97 -8.89 -17.72
CA ARG A 295 -12.52 -10.07 -16.96
C ARG A 295 -13.68 -10.96 -16.50
N ALA A 296 -14.77 -11.01 -17.26
CA ALA A 296 -15.96 -11.82 -16.93
C ALA A 296 -15.67 -13.33 -16.75
N PHE A 297 -14.51 -13.82 -17.19
CA PHE A 297 -14.06 -15.19 -16.93
C PHE A 297 -13.61 -15.45 -15.48
N ILE A 298 -13.47 -14.39 -14.66
CA ILE A 298 -13.26 -14.49 -13.21
C ILE A 298 -14.63 -14.40 -12.55
N GLU A 299 -15.34 -15.53 -12.49
CA GLU A 299 -16.69 -15.57 -11.89
C GLU A 299 -16.60 -15.77 -10.38
N VAL A 300 -17.26 -14.91 -9.61
CA VAL A 300 -17.43 -15.05 -8.16
C VAL A 300 -18.77 -15.74 -7.90
N PRO A 301 -18.79 -16.89 -7.18
CA PRO A 301 -20.03 -17.57 -6.84
C PRO A 301 -20.92 -16.74 -5.92
N THR A 302 -22.23 -16.86 -6.07
CA THR A 302 -23.24 -16.18 -5.24
C THR A 302 -23.61 -16.97 -3.98
N VAL A 303 -23.12 -18.20 -3.85
CA VAL A 303 -23.40 -19.09 -2.72
C VAL A 303 -22.24 -19.06 -1.72
N PRO A 304 -22.48 -18.79 -0.44
CA PRO A 304 -21.44 -18.82 0.60
C PRO A 304 -20.72 -20.18 0.67
N GLY A 305 -19.40 -20.15 0.64
CA GLY A 305 -18.54 -21.33 0.87
C GLY A 305 -18.07 -22.04 -0.40
N GLU A 306 -18.51 -21.60 -1.58
CA GLU A 306 -17.95 -22.01 -2.86
C GLU A 306 -16.56 -21.37 -3.10
N GLY A 307 -15.73 -22.02 -3.92
CA GLY A 307 -14.39 -21.54 -4.25
C GLY A 307 -14.43 -20.29 -5.15
N VAL A 308 -13.47 -19.38 -4.96
CA VAL A 308 -13.36 -18.14 -5.74
C VAL A 308 -12.03 -18.13 -6.50
N PRO A 309 -12.01 -18.04 -7.85
CA PRO A 309 -13.17 -18.00 -8.74
C PRO A 309 -13.87 -19.36 -8.85
N LYS A 310 -15.06 -19.37 -9.45
CA LYS A 310 -15.78 -20.60 -9.79
C LYS A 310 -14.99 -21.40 -10.83
N LEU A 311 -14.63 -22.64 -10.48
CA LEU A 311 -13.82 -23.54 -11.33
C LEU A 311 -14.58 -24.78 -11.81
N ASP A 312 -15.86 -24.91 -11.47
CA ASP A 312 -16.65 -26.05 -11.91
C ASP A 312 -16.72 -26.12 -13.44
N PRO A 313 -16.69 -27.33 -14.03
CA PRO A 313 -16.81 -27.48 -15.46
C PRO A 313 -18.09 -26.80 -15.96
N LYS A 314 -17.97 -26.01 -17.03
CA LYS A 314 -19.16 -25.49 -17.70
C LYS A 314 -19.99 -26.68 -18.22
N PRO A 315 -21.34 -26.63 -18.19
CA PRO A 315 -22.19 -27.73 -18.62
C PRO A 315 -21.87 -28.29 -20.03
N ASP A 316 -21.35 -27.44 -20.91
CA ASP A 316 -21.01 -27.79 -22.29
C ASP A 316 -19.50 -28.05 -22.50
N ALA A 317 -18.68 -27.96 -21.45
CA ALA A 317 -17.27 -28.27 -21.54
C ALA A 317 -17.11 -29.79 -21.71
N LYS A 318 -16.81 -30.23 -22.94
CA LYS A 318 -16.28 -31.57 -23.18
C LYS A 318 -14.90 -31.63 -22.50
N VAL A 319 -14.88 -32.04 -21.24
CA VAL A 319 -13.65 -32.46 -20.59
C VAL A 319 -13.31 -33.81 -21.18
N ASP A 320 -12.32 -33.86 -22.06
CA ASP A 320 -11.83 -35.14 -22.59
C ASP A 320 -11.37 -36.00 -21.40
N PRO A 321 -12.02 -37.15 -21.12
CA PRO A 321 -11.75 -37.94 -19.91
C PRO A 321 -10.37 -38.63 -19.96
N LYS A 322 -9.68 -38.56 -21.10
CA LYS A 322 -8.26 -38.90 -21.21
C LYS A 322 -7.43 -37.64 -21.00
N GLY A 323 -7.34 -37.19 -19.75
CA GLY A 323 -6.30 -36.25 -19.37
C GLY A 323 -4.94 -36.87 -19.74
N ASP A 324 -4.19 -36.19 -20.59
CA ASP A 324 -2.82 -36.56 -20.92
C ASP A 324 -1.99 -36.58 -19.63
N ALA A 325 -1.85 -37.76 -19.04
CA ALA A 325 -0.68 -38.06 -18.24
C ALA A 325 0.50 -37.92 -19.21
N GLY A 326 1.09 -36.73 -19.24
CA GLY A 326 2.26 -36.44 -20.06
C GLY A 326 3.29 -37.57 -19.91
N PRO A 327 4.03 -37.91 -20.98
CA PRO A 327 4.91 -39.06 -20.99
C PRO A 327 5.84 -39.01 -19.79
N ALA A 328 5.87 -40.11 -19.02
CA ALA A 328 6.76 -40.26 -17.88
C ALA A 328 8.21 -39.92 -18.29
N PRO A 329 8.96 -39.17 -17.46
CA PRO A 329 10.33 -38.80 -17.78
C PRO A 329 11.15 -40.08 -18.02
N LYS A 330 11.77 -40.17 -19.21
CA LYS A 330 12.69 -41.27 -19.53
C LYS A 330 13.87 -41.18 -18.57
N LYS A 331 14.12 -42.28 -17.86
CA LYS A 331 15.32 -42.48 -17.03
C LYS A 331 16.57 -42.56 -17.89
#